data_AF-A0A7S1JNP8-F1
#
_entry.id   AF-A0A7S1JNP8-F1
#
_cell.length_a   1.000
_cell.length_b   1.000
_cell.length_c   1.000
_cell.angle_alpha   90.00
_cell.angle_beta   90.00
_cell.angle_gamma   90.00
#
_symmetry.space_group_name_H-M   'P 1'
#
loop_
_entity.id
_entity.type
_entity.pdbx_description
1 polymer ?
#
loop_
_entity_poly.entity_id
_entity_poly.type
_entity_poly.pdbx_seq_one_letter_code
_entity_poly.pdbx_strand_id
1 'polypeptide(L)'
;MMMLPRQAAARVPLLRALERSFFPPDSSHLPFHRTLCFSSRPRRAAAAPKEHSSNRYYVPQFQRDARFKQLDGEDVDFFRGVVGEGGVLTDEKEVAPYNLDWMGIYKGECPLVLKPRTVGETQRVLKYCNDQRIAVVPQGGNT
;
A
#
# COMPACT_ATOMS: atom_id res chain seq x y z
N MET A 1 -40.46 39.94 -8.57
CA MET A 1 -40.83 38.67 -7.91
C MET A 1 -39.55 37.98 -7.46
N MET A 2 -39.31 38.02 -6.15
CA MET A 2 -38.26 37.37 -5.33
C MET A 2 -36.82 37.25 -5.84
N MET A 3 -36.00 38.20 -5.37
CA MET A 3 -34.60 37.95 -4.97
C MET A 3 -34.56 36.91 -3.83
N LEU A 4 -33.65 35.94 -3.92
CA LEU A 4 -33.12 35.22 -2.76
C LEU A 4 -31.58 35.33 -2.75
N PRO A 5 -30.96 35.72 -1.64
CA PRO A 5 -29.55 36.08 -1.60
C PRO A 5 -28.63 34.87 -1.33
N ARG A 6 -27.40 35.00 -1.86
CA ARG A 6 -26.21 34.18 -1.55
C ARG A 6 -26.00 34.10 -0.03
N GLN A 7 -25.90 32.88 0.51
CA GLN A 7 -25.45 32.68 1.89
C GLN A 7 -23.92 32.80 1.99
N ALA A 8 -23.49 33.58 2.99
CA ALA A 8 -22.12 33.94 3.28
C ALA A 8 -21.45 32.91 4.20
N ALA A 9 -20.15 32.70 3.98
CA ALA A 9 -19.28 31.87 4.80
C ALA A 9 -19.09 32.47 6.20
N ALA A 10 -19.34 31.66 7.24
CA ALA A 10 -19.07 32.02 8.62
C ALA A 10 -17.56 31.88 8.94
N ARG A 11 -16.92 33.01 9.25
CA ARG A 11 -15.57 33.08 9.82
C ARG A 11 -15.66 32.92 11.34
N VAL A 12 -14.98 31.92 11.89
CA VAL A 12 -14.81 31.76 13.34
C VAL A 12 -13.63 32.64 13.80
N PRO A 13 -13.80 33.51 14.81
CA PRO A 13 -12.74 34.39 15.27
C PRO A 13 -11.75 33.66 16.19
N LEU A 14 -10.47 33.89 15.89
CA LEU A 14 -9.29 33.58 16.68
C LEU A 14 -9.26 34.47 17.94
N LEU A 15 -9.29 33.88 19.14
CA LEU A 15 -9.03 34.58 20.40
C LEU A 15 -7.80 33.99 21.07
N ARG A 16 -6.75 34.80 21.15
CA ARG A 16 -5.46 34.51 21.78
C ARG A 16 -5.43 35.16 23.16
N ALA A 17 -4.99 34.36 24.14
CA ALA A 17 -4.19 34.66 25.31
C ALA A 17 -4.64 35.76 26.30
N LEU A 18 -4.79 35.36 27.57
CA LEU A 18 -4.37 36.19 28.69
C LEU A 18 -3.76 35.31 29.77
N GLU A 19 -2.48 35.58 30.03
CA GLU A 19 -1.66 35.03 31.09
C GLU A 19 -2.24 35.38 32.45
N ARG A 20 -2.16 34.44 33.40
CA ARG A 20 -2.04 34.77 34.81
C ARG A 20 -1.28 33.66 35.53
N SER A 21 -0.06 34.03 35.86
CA SER A 21 0.92 33.34 36.68
C SER A 21 0.32 32.98 38.05
N PHE A 22 0.46 31.72 38.45
CA PHE A 22 0.42 31.35 39.86
C PHE A 22 1.44 30.22 40.07
N PHE A 23 2.64 30.61 40.49
CA PHE A 23 3.63 29.71 41.08
C PHE A 23 3.20 29.35 42.50
N PRO A 24 3.31 28.08 42.90
CA PRO A 24 3.82 27.77 44.23
C PRO A 24 5.08 26.88 44.15
N PRO A 25 5.85 26.78 45.26
CA PRO A 25 7.29 26.60 45.21
C PRO A 25 7.78 25.15 45.13
N ASP A 26 9.03 25.09 44.71
CA ASP A 26 10.03 24.02 44.73
C ASP A 26 10.03 23.15 46.01
N SER A 27 10.04 21.83 45.84
CA SER A 27 11.06 20.95 46.45
C SER A 27 10.80 19.46 46.16
N SER A 28 11.75 18.90 45.42
CA SER A 28 12.41 17.60 45.66
C SER A 28 11.61 16.28 45.73
N HIS A 29 12.11 15.32 44.95
CA HIS A 29 11.94 13.87 45.06
C HIS A 29 10.58 13.26 44.71
N LEU A 30 10.40 12.94 43.42
CA LEU A 30 9.75 11.69 43.04
C LEU A 30 10.59 10.98 41.95
N PRO A 31 10.93 9.69 42.13
CA PRO A 31 11.88 8.99 41.29
C PRO A 31 11.32 8.73 39.89
N PHE A 32 12.16 9.05 38.90
CA PHE A 32 11.99 8.73 37.49
C PHE A 32 12.10 7.20 37.30
N HIS A 33 11.03 6.45 37.57
CA HIS A 33 10.99 5.04 37.21
C HIS A 33 10.79 4.91 35.69
N ARG A 34 11.91 4.86 34.96
CA ARG A 34 11.97 4.23 33.64
C ARG A 34 11.59 2.75 33.81
N THR A 35 10.32 2.42 33.66
CA THR A 35 9.92 1.03 33.46
C THR A 35 10.32 0.62 32.05
N LEU A 36 11.51 0.05 31.90
CA LEU A 36 11.89 -0.71 30.72
C LEU A 36 11.17 -2.06 30.80
N CYS A 37 10.07 -2.20 30.06
CA CYS A 37 9.39 -3.49 29.94
C CYS A 37 10.22 -4.39 29.01
N PHE A 38 11.18 -5.13 29.57
CA PHE A 38 11.91 -6.15 28.83
C PHE A 38 11.06 -7.43 28.80
N SER A 39 10.16 -7.51 27.82
CA SER A 39 9.47 -8.76 27.52
C SER A 39 10.48 -9.73 26.88
N SER A 40 11.09 -10.58 27.69
CA SER A 40 11.83 -11.77 27.26
C SER A 40 10.87 -12.84 26.73
N ARG A 41 10.09 -12.52 25.69
CA ARG A 41 9.42 -13.57 24.93
C ARG A 41 10.50 -14.25 24.08
N PRO A 42 10.72 -15.57 24.23
CA PRO A 42 11.58 -16.29 23.29
C PRO A 42 11.07 -16.01 21.89
N ARG A 43 11.99 -15.67 20.99
CA ARG A 43 11.69 -15.46 19.57
C ARG A 43 11.15 -16.81 19.07
N ARG A 44 9.83 -16.93 18.97
CA ARG A 44 9.18 -18.13 18.43
C ARG A 44 9.80 -18.33 17.06
N ALA A 45 10.43 -19.49 16.83
CA ALA A 45 10.95 -19.85 15.52
C ALA A 45 9.87 -19.54 14.49
N ALA A 46 10.24 -18.87 13.38
CA ALA A 46 9.31 -18.64 12.29
C ALA A 46 8.66 -19.98 11.96
N ALA A 47 7.34 -20.06 12.06
CA ALA A 47 6.63 -21.28 11.74
C ALA A 47 6.99 -21.66 10.30
N ALA A 48 7.30 -22.95 10.07
CA ALA A 48 7.45 -23.49 8.73
C ALA A 48 6.25 -23.06 7.86
N PRO A 49 6.46 -22.75 6.58
CA PRO A 49 5.37 -22.36 5.70
C PRO A 49 4.33 -23.47 5.74
N LYS A 50 3.13 -23.14 6.24
CA LYS A 50 2.03 -24.08 6.24
C LYS A 50 1.62 -24.27 4.80
N GLU A 51 1.72 -25.51 4.31
CA GLU A 51 1.00 -25.90 3.10
C GLU A 51 -0.47 -25.51 3.30
N HIS A 52 -0.96 -24.63 2.42
CA HIS A 52 -2.34 -24.18 2.46
C HIS A 52 -3.22 -25.37 2.12
N SER A 53 -3.84 -25.97 3.14
CA SER A 53 -4.85 -27.00 2.94
C SER A 53 -5.99 -26.37 2.12
N SER A 54 -6.04 -26.73 0.85
CA SER A 54 -7.09 -26.42 -0.10
C SER A 54 -8.46 -26.83 0.47
N ASN A 55 -9.22 -25.94 1.12
CA ASN A 55 -10.70 -25.95 1.00
C ASN A 55 -11.54 -24.88 1.74
N ARG A 56 -11.01 -23.84 2.41
CA ARG A 56 -11.91 -22.89 3.12
C ARG A 56 -12.28 -21.62 2.36
N TYR A 57 -11.52 -21.28 1.33
CA TYR A 57 -11.82 -20.15 0.46
C TYR A 57 -11.43 -20.53 -0.97
N TYR A 58 -12.32 -21.28 -1.64
CA TYR A 58 -12.18 -21.58 -3.06
C TYR A 58 -12.80 -20.42 -3.83
N VAL A 59 -11.96 -19.60 -4.44
CA VAL A 59 -12.39 -18.67 -5.48
C VAL A 59 -12.47 -19.46 -6.79
N PRO A 60 -13.61 -19.42 -7.51
CA PRO A 60 -13.80 -20.19 -8.74
C PRO A 60 -12.75 -19.83 -9.80
N GLN A 61 -12.54 -20.74 -10.75
CA GLN A 61 -11.69 -20.52 -11.93
C GLN A 61 -12.07 -19.21 -12.62
N PHE A 62 -11.25 -18.18 -12.47
CA PHE A 62 -11.50 -16.88 -13.08
C PHE A 62 -11.10 -16.93 -14.55
N GLN A 63 -12.06 -16.73 -15.44
CA GLN A 63 -11.76 -16.51 -16.84
C GLN A 63 -11.28 -15.08 -17.04
N ARG A 64 -10.08 -14.91 -17.59
CA ARG A 64 -9.56 -13.60 -17.97
C ARG A 64 -10.48 -12.96 -19.01
N ASP A 65 -10.87 -11.71 -18.78
CA ASP A 65 -11.68 -10.95 -19.72
C ASP A 65 -10.89 -10.72 -21.03
N ALA A 66 -11.44 -11.21 -22.14
CA ALA A 66 -10.81 -11.18 -23.46
C ALA A 66 -10.61 -9.77 -24.03
N ARG A 67 -11.21 -8.73 -23.43
CA ARG A 67 -11.00 -7.33 -23.83
C ARG A 67 -9.61 -6.80 -23.47
N PHE A 68 -8.91 -7.46 -22.55
CA PHE A 68 -7.55 -7.09 -22.16
C PHE A 68 -6.52 -7.96 -22.87
N LYS A 69 -5.43 -7.32 -23.31
CA LYS A 69 -4.29 -7.97 -23.93
C LYS A 69 -3.64 -8.98 -22.97
N GLN A 70 -3.12 -10.09 -23.52
CA GLN A 70 -2.18 -10.98 -22.83
C GLN A 70 -0.76 -10.47 -23.07
N LEU A 71 0.06 -10.51 -22.02
CA LEU A 71 1.43 -9.99 -22.08
C LEU A 71 2.28 -10.83 -23.04
N ASP A 72 3.05 -10.14 -23.87
CA ASP A 72 4.07 -10.73 -24.74
C ASP A 72 5.48 -10.22 -24.37
N GLY A 73 6.50 -10.67 -25.10
CA GLY A 73 7.89 -10.26 -24.85
C GLY A 73 8.15 -8.77 -25.10
N GLU A 74 7.44 -8.17 -26.07
CA GLU A 74 7.60 -6.76 -26.42
C GLU A 74 7.11 -5.85 -25.27
N ASP A 75 6.02 -6.25 -24.61
CA ASP A 75 5.52 -5.56 -23.41
C ASP A 75 6.58 -5.55 -22.30
N VAL A 76 7.19 -6.70 -22.04
CA VAL A 76 8.21 -6.85 -20.99
C VAL A 76 9.46 -6.02 -21.32
N ASP A 77 9.90 -6.03 -22.58
CA ASP A 77 11.05 -5.24 -23.04
C ASP A 77 10.78 -3.73 -22.94
N PHE A 78 9.56 -3.29 -23.28
CA PHE A 78 9.15 -1.91 -23.07
C PHE A 78 9.26 -1.53 -21.59
N PHE A 79 8.75 -2.36 -20.68
CA PHE A 79 8.80 -2.08 -19.25
C PHE A 79 10.23 -2.05 -18.72
N ARG A 80 11.12 -2.94 -19.16
CA ARG A 80 12.56 -2.90 -18.84
C ARG A 80 13.19 -1.56 -19.25
N GLY A 81 12.84 -1.04 -20.43
CA GLY A 81 13.28 0.27 -20.89
C GLY A 81 12.76 1.44 -20.03
N VAL A 82 11.61 1.28 -19.38
CA VAL A 82 10.99 2.35 -18.56
C VAL A 82 11.46 2.33 -17.11
N VAL A 83 11.42 1.17 -16.43
CA VAL A 83 11.70 1.05 -14.98
C VAL A 83 13.07 0.42 -14.68
N GLY A 84 13.81 0.00 -15.70
CA GLY A 84 15.08 -0.72 -15.59
C GLY A 84 14.91 -2.20 -15.24
N GLU A 85 15.95 -3.01 -15.47
CA GLU A 85 15.92 -4.46 -15.20
C GLU A 85 15.53 -4.79 -13.75
N GLY A 86 16.10 -4.09 -12.76
CA GLY A 86 15.77 -4.30 -11.35
C GLY A 86 14.36 -3.86 -10.95
N GLY A 87 13.62 -3.21 -11.86
CA GLY A 87 12.24 -2.79 -11.68
C GLY A 87 11.22 -3.77 -12.27
N VAL A 88 11.66 -4.83 -12.93
CA VAL A 88 10.82 -5.81 -13.63
C VAL A 88 11.03 -7.20 -13.02
N LEU A 89 9.98 -7.77 -12.41
CA LEU A 89 10.00 -9.13 -11.89
C LEU A 89 9.17 -10.04 -12.77
N THR A 90 9.77 -11.14 -13.23
CA THR A 90 9.13 -12.17 -14.06
C THR A 90 9.35 -13.59 -13.53
N ASP A 91 10.30 -13.77 -12.60
CA ASP A 91 10.50 -15.06 -11.95
C ASP A 91 9.28 -15.40 -11.07
N GLU A 92 8.74 -16.60 -11.24
CA GLU A 92 7.53 -17.03 -10.54
C GLU A 92 7.66 -16.94 -9.01
N LYS A 93 8.85 -17.17 -8.45
CA LYS A 93 9.07 -17.13 -6.99
C LYS A 93 9.14 -15.70 -6.49
N GLU A 94 9.63 -14.77 -7.30
CA GLU A 94 9.65 -13.34 -6.97
C GLU A 94 8.27 -12.68 -7.11
N VAL A 95 7.46 -13.18 -8.07
CA VAL A 95 6.11 -12.69 -8.33
C VAL A 95 5.07 -13.30 -7.39
N ALA A 96 5.25 -14.54 -6.94
CA ALA A 96 4.30 -15.24 -6.08
C ALA A 96 3.83 -14.46 -4.83
N PRO A 97 4.69 -13.73 -4.09
CA PRO A 97 4.27 -12.93 -2.94
C PRO A 97 3.33 -11.77 -3.29
N TYR A 98 3.37 -11.27 -4.52
CA TYR A 98 2.48 -10.20 -4.99
C TYR A 98 1.11 -10.72 -5.42
N ASN A 99 1.06 -11.98 -5.85
CA ASN A 99 -0.18 -12.67 -6.22
C ASN A 99 -0.95 -13.21 -5.02
N LEU A 100 -0.33 -13.36 -3.85
CA LEU A 100 -1.00 -13.83 -2.64
C LEU A 100 -1.43 -12.62 -1.78
N ASP A 101 -2.70 -12.59 -1.38
CA ASP A 101 -3.17 -11.57 -0.44
C ASP A 101 -2.61 -11.80 0.98
N TRP A 102 -2.78 -10.81 1.85
CA TRP A 102 -2.28 -10.86 3.22
C TRP A 102 -2.85 -12.03 4.05
N MET A 103 -4.10 -12.43 3.82
CA MET A 103 -4.74 -13.51 4.56
C MET A 103 -4.40 -14.91 4.00
N GLY A 104 -3.76 -14.99 2.83
CA GLY A 104 -3.45 -16.26 2.16
C GLY A 104 -4.69 -16.95 1.57
N ILE A 105 -5.73 -16.19 1.30
CA ILE A 105 -7.05 -16.65 0.88
C ILE A 105 -7.24 -16.48 -0.64
N TYR A 106 -6.74 -15.37 -1.19
CA TYR A 106 -6.87 -15.04 -2.59
C TYR A 106 -5.50 -15.13 -3.27
N LYS A 107 -5.47 -15.87 -4.38
CA LYS A 107 -4.28 -16.02 -5.22
C LYS A 107 -4.59 -15.56 -6.65
N GLY A 108 -3.85 -14.56 -7.11
CA GLY A 108 -3.82 -14.13 -8.50
C GLY A 108 -2.85 -14.95 -9.36
N GLU A 109 -2.86 -14.67 -10.66
CA GLU A 109 -2.02 -15.33 -11.67
C GLU A 109 -1.26 -14.29 -12.52
N CYS A 110 -0.94 -13.13 -11.97
CA CYS A 110 -0.17 -12.12 -12.70
C CYS A 110 1.25 -12.64 -12.97
N PRO A 111 1.75 -12.63 -14.21
CA PRO A 111 3.10 -13.14 -14.52
C PRO A 111 4.20 -12.09 -14.37
N LEU A 112 3.85 -10.84 -14.06
CA LEU A 112 4.75 -9.68 -14.12
C LEU A 112 4.46 -8.73 -12.95
N VAL A 113 5.52 -8.22 -12.31
CA VAL A 113 5.43 -7.12 -11.34
C VAL A 113 6.38 -6.00 -11.74
N LEU A 114 5.88 -4.77 -11.71
CA LEU A 114 6.64 -3.56 -12.02
C LEU A 114 6.86 -2.74 -10.74
N LYS A 115 8.08 -2.24 -10.55
CA LYS A 115 8.50 -1.45 -9.37
C LYS A 115 9.03 -0.08 -9.78
N PRO A 116 8.17 0.82 -10.29
CA PRO A 116 8.57 2.18 -10.62
C PRO A 116 9.01 2.95 -9.36
N ARG A 117 10.01 3.81 -9.52
CA ARG A 117 10.61 4.63 -8.45
C ARG A 117 10.19 6.09 -8.53
N THR A 118 9.75 6.52 -9.71
CA THR A 118 9.37 7.91 -9.99
C THR A 118 7.97 8.00 -10.55
N VAL A 119 7.32 9.16 -10.35
CA VAL A 119 6.00 9.44 -10.93
C VAL A 119 6.04 9.35 -12.46
N GLY A 120 7.14 9.80 -13.08
CA GLY A 120 7.32 9.76 -14.53
C GLY A 120 7.37 8.34 -15.09
N GLU A 121 8.00 7.39 -14.38
CA GLU A 121 7.96 5.97 -14.75
C GLU A 121 6.54 5.41 -14.69
N THR A 122 5.83 5.65 -13.58
CA THR A 122 4.43 5.22 -13.42
C THR A 122 3.54 5.78 -14.53
N GLN A 123 3.71 7.06 -14.88
CA GLN A 123 2.96 7.69 -15.98
C GLN A 123 3.22 7.00 -17.32
N ARG A 124 4.49 6.69 -17.65
CA ARG A 124 4.84 5.99 -18.89
C ARG A 124 4.28 4.57 -18.94
N VAL A 125 4.38 3.82 -17.83
CA VAL A 125 3.80 2.48 -17.71
C VAL A 125 2.29 2.51 -17.92
N LEU A 126 1.58 3.37 -17.19
CA LEU A 126 0.11 3.45 -17.30
C LEU A 126 -0.35 3.91 -18.68
N LYS A 127 0.38 4.86 -19.30
CA LYS A 127 0.09 5.27 -20.68
C LYS A 127 0.20 4.08 -21.63
N TYR A 128 1.30 3.33 -21.56
CA TYR A 128 1.51 2.15 -22.40
C TYR A 128 0.43 1.08 -22.17
N CYS A 129 0.12 0.74 -20.92
CA CYS A 129 -0.91 -0.23 -20.60
C CYS A 129 -2.29 0.19 -21.13
N ASN A 130 -2.63 1.48 -21.07
CA ASN A 130 -3.87 1.99 -21.65
C ASN A 130 -3.89 1.82 -23.17
N ASP A 131 -2.80 2.21 -23.85
CA ASP A 131 -2.69 2.11 -25.30
C ASP A 131 -2.76 0.65 -25.79
N GLN A 132 -2.17 -0.29 -25.04
CA GLN A 132 -2.15 -1.73 -25.33
C GLN A 132 -3.35 -2.51 -24.76
N ARG A 133 -4.25 -1.85 -24.02
CA ARG A 133 -5.33 -2.49 -23.24
C ARG A 133 -4.84 -3.60 -22.31
N ILE A 134 -3.75 -3.37 -21.59
CA ILE A 134 -3.25 -4.25 -20.53
C ILE A 134 -3.92 -3.89 -19.21
N ALA A 135 -4.51 -4.87 -18.53
CA ALA A 135 -5.09 -4.67 -17.21
C ALA A 135 -3.98 -4.40 -16.16
N VAL A 136 -4.23 -3.46 -15.24
CA VAL A 136 -3.27 -3.07 -14.20
C VAL A 136 -3.90 -3.21 -12.82
N VAL A 137 -3.15 -3.79 -11.87
CA VAL A 137 -3.52 -3.86 -10.45
C VAL A 137 -2.51 -3.04 -9.65
N PRO A 138 -2.88 -1.84 -9.16
CA PRO A 138 -1.99 -1.08 -8.28
C PRO A 138 -1.92 -1.75 -6.90
N GLN A 139 -0.71 -1.93 -6.39
CA GLN A 139 -0.46 -2.59 -5.11
C GLN A 139 0.50 -1.77 -4.24
N GLY A 140 0.11 -1.55 -2.98
CA GLY A 140 0.92 -0.89 -1.96
C GLY A 140 1.55 -1.89 -1.01
N GLY A 141 1.18 -1.83 0.29
CA GLY A 141 1.74 -2.69 1.33
C GLY A 141 1.25 -4.15 1.34
N ASN A 142 0.18 -4.46 0.59
CA ASN A 142 -0.43 -5.80 0.56
C ASN A 142 -0.82 -6.33 1.98
N THR A 143 -1.68 -5.58 2.68
CA THR A 143 -2.13 -5.86 4.07
C THR A 143 -3.64 -5.77 4.18
#